data_AF-A0A4S2R3P2-F1
#
_entry.id   AF-A0A4S2R3P2-F1
#
_cell.length_a   1.000
_cell.length_b   1.000
_cell.length_c   1.000
_cell.angle_alpha   90.00
_cell.angle_beta   90.00
_cell.angle_gamma   90.00
#
_symmetry.space_group_name_H-M   'P 1'
#
loop_
_entity.id
_entity.type
_entity.pdbx_description
1 polymer ?
#
loop_
_entity_poly.entity_id
_entity_poly.type
_entity_poly.pdbx_seq_one_letter_code
_entity_poly.pdbx_strand_id
1 'polypeptide(L)'
;MLPEVTATRYVTPLREGGSLPGLLEADDLGTYVVKFTGAGQGRRTLVAEVVCGRLARLLGLRVPDLAVVHVDPVLGLAEPDEEVQELLKASGGPNLGMDYLPGSLGFDPLAYEVTAREAGRIVWFDALTGNVDRSWRNPNLLVWHGDLWLIDHGASLIWHHNWPKAGAAADRRYDASDHVLAPFAPDVAAAAADLAPRVTPALLDRCTADIPDDWLAGEPGFDHPDDVRAAYTRVLAARAPQVHERVEMGAPTPDRPSQAPGWLTGHPGTGPEPARARHAGKPGETR
;
A
#
# COMPACT_ATOMS: atom_id res chain seq x y z
N MET A 1 -8.79 -16.91 -11.69
CA MET A 1 -9.55 -15.66 -11.84
C MET A 1 -10.11 -15.29 -10.47
N LEU A 2 -10.19 -13.98 -10.17
CA LEU A 2 -10.86 -13.49 -8.97
C LEU A 2 -12.38 -13.74 -9.08
N PRO A 3 -13.09 -13.96 -7.97
CA PRO A 3 -14.54 -13.89 -7.94
C PRO A 3 -15.03 -12.53 -8.44
N GLU A 4 -16.14 -12.52 -9.16
CA GLU A 4 -16.82 -11.28 -9.59
C GLU A 4 -18.14 -11.15 -8.85
N VAL A 5 -18.41 -9.95 -8.34
CA VAL A 5 -19.63 -9.63 -7.58
C VAL A 5 -20.16 -8.26 -8.01
N THR A 6 -21.45 -8.03 -7.83
CA THR A 6 -22.08 -6.74 -8.16
C THR A 6 -22.33 -5.97 -6.87
N ALA A 7 -21.84 -4.74 -6.78
CA ALA A 7 -22.14 -3.87 -5.66
C ALA A 7 -23.63 -3.54 -5.63
N THR A 8 -24.27 -3.77 -4.47
CA THR A 8 -25.69 -3.48 -4.26
C THR A 8 -25.89 -2.23 -3.40
N ARG A 9 -24.92 -1.89 -2.54
CA ARG A 9 -25.03 -0.74 -1.65
C ARG A 9 -23.67 -0.15 -1.30
N TYR A 10 -23.57 1.18 -1.37
CA TYR A 10 -22.48 1.93 -0.77
C TYR A 10 -22.81 2.20 0.71
N VAL A 11 -21.94 1.72 1.62
CA VAL A 11 -22.19 1.78 3.07
C VAL A 11 -21.57 3.03 3.68
N THR A 12 -20.27 3.22 3.49
CA THR A 12 -19.54 4.38 4.04
C THR A 12 -18.19 4.54 3.34
N PRO A 13 -17.67 5.77 3.23
CA PRO A 13 -16.26 5.99 2.94
C PRO A 13 -15.39 5.53 4.12
N LEU A 14 -14.23 4.98 3.80
CA LEU A 14 -13.14 4.71 4.74
C LEU A 14 -12.05 5.77 4.50
N ARG A 15 -11.89 6.68 5.47
CA ARG A 15 -10.97 7.81 5.34
C ARG A 15 -9.55 7.38 5.73
N GLU A 16 -8.93 6.56 4.88
CA GLU A 16 -7.53 6.18 4.97
C GLU A 16 -6.71 6.97 3.94
N GLY A 17 -5.95 7.97 4.41
CA GLY A 17 -5.05 8.75 3.56
C GLY A 17 -5.74 9.36 2.32
N GLY A 18 -5.05 9.32 1.18
CA GLY A 18 -5.52 9.91 -0.08
C GLY A 18 -6.20 8.95 -1.07
N SER A 19 -6.47 7.69 -0.69
CA SER A 19 -7.09 6.69 -1.58
C SER A 19 -8.61 6.62 -1.51
N LEU A 20 -9.22 7.13 -0.41
CA LEU A 20 -10.67 7.12 -0.13
C LEU A 20 -11.38 5.79 -0.51
N PRO A 21 -10.94 4.63 0.01
CA PRO A 21 -11.66 3.38 -0.20
C PRO A 21 -13.08 3.45 0.37
N GLY A 22 -13.97 2.60 -0.14
CA GLY A 22 -15.37 2.53 0.29
C GLY A 22 -15.74 1.15 0.83
N LEU A 23 -16.61 1.10 1.84
CA LEU A 23 -17.23 -0.15 2.27
C LEU A 23 -18.52 -0.36 1.46
N LEU A 24 -18.62 -1.49 0.74
CA LEU A 24 -19.77 -1.82 -0.11
C LEU A 24 -20.33 -3.20 0.26
N GLU A 25 -21.65 -3.35 0.16
CA GLU A 25 -22.33 -4.65 0.17
C GLU A 25 -22.50 -5.13 -1.28
N ALA A 26 -22.45 -6.44 -1.50
CA ALA A 26 -22.61 -7.05 -2.83
C ALA A 26 -23.71 -8.12 -2.89
N ASP A 27 -24.03 -8.56 -4.10
CA ASP A 27 -25.10 -9.51 -4.43
C ASP A 27 -24.88 -10.93 -3.90
N ASP A 28 -23.65 -11.27 -3.52
CA ASP A 28 -23.27 -12.50 -2.84
C ASP A 28 -23.47 -12.47 -1.31
N LEU A 29 -24.07 -11.38 -0.79
CA LEU A 29 -24.25 -11.09 0.64
C LEU A 29 -22.94 -10.79 1.38
N GLY A 30 -21.83 -10.61 0.66
CA GLY A 30 -20.53 -10.20 1.19
C GLY A 30 -20.43 -8.69 1.43
N THR A 31 -19.42 -8.29 2.21
CA THR A 31 -19.06 -6.88 2.43
C THR A 31 -17.60 -6.68 2.05
N TYR A 32 -17.32 -5.66 1.26
CA TYR A 32 -16.02 -5.45 0.65
C TYR A 32 -15.48 -4.05 0.93
N VAL A 33 -14.21 -3.97 1.28
CA VAL A 33 -13.43 -2.73 1.17
C VAL A 33 -13.01 -2.59 -0.30
N VAL A 34 -13.56 -1.59 -0.98
CA VAL A 34 -13.38 -1.36 -2.40
C VAL A 34 -12.39 -0.23 -2.65
N LYS A 35 -11.34 -0.54 -3.41
CA LYS A 35 -10.41 0.43 -3.99
C LYS A 35 -10.86 0.76 -5.40
N PHE A 36 -11.13 2.05 -5.63
CA PHE A 36 -11.75 2.53 -6.84
C PHE A 36 -10.74 2.78 -7.98
N THR A 37 -11.12 2.43 -9.21
CA THR A 37 -10.29 2.65 -10.41
C THR A 37 -10.11 4.11 -10.77
N GLY A 38 -11.10 4.96 -10.42
CA GLY A 38 -11.04 6.41 -10.60
C GLY A 38 -10.18 7.14 -9.56
N ALA A 39 -9.64 6.45 -8.56
CA ALA A 39 -8.79 7.07 -7.53
C ALA A 39 -7.45 7.55 -8.13
N GLY A 40 -6.95 8.67 -7.61
CA GLY A 40 -5.73 9.34 -8.12
C GLY A 40 -4.44 8.51 -8.05
N GLN A 41 -4.44 7.40 -7.31
CA GLN A 41 -3.31 6.46 -7.22
C GLN A 41 -3.14 5.62 -8.49
N GLY A 42 -4.19 5.47 -9.29
CA GLY A 42 -4.17 4.82 -10.60
C GLY A 42 -4.16 3.28 -10.57
N ARG A 43 -4.34 2.69 -11.76
CA ARG A 43 -4.52 1.23 -11.96
C ARG A 43 -3.36 0.39 -11.43
N ARG A 44 -2.12 0.92 -11.44
CA ARG A 44 -0.93 0.20 -10.95
C ARG A 44 -1.02 -0.20 -9.47
N THR A 45 -1.66 0.62 -8.64
CA THR A 45 -1.90 0.29 -7.22
C THR A 45 -2.83 -0.91 -7.08
N LEU A 46 -3.88 -1.00 -7.90
CA LEU A 46 -4.77 -2.16 -7.93
C LEU A 46 -4.05 -3.42 -8.42
N VAL A 47 -3.20 -3.28 -9.44
CA VAL A 47 -2.35 -4.36 -9.94
C VAL A 47 -1.41 -4.87 -8.85
N ALA A 48 -0.76 -3.97 -8.10
CA ALA A 48 0.12 -4.35 -7.00
C ALA A 48 -0.63 -5.12 -5.91
N GLU A 49 -1.84 -4.68 -5.56
CA GLU A 49 -2.69 -5.37 -4.59
C GLU A 49 -3.04 -6.79 -5.04
N VAL A 50 -3.44 -6.97 -6.31
CA VAL A 50 -3.73 -8.31 -6.84
C VAL A 50 -2.49 -9.20 -6.84
N VAL A 51 -1.37 -8.74 -7.39
CA VAL A 51 -0.14 -9.54 -7.48
C VAL A 51 0.36 -9.93 -6.09
N CYS A 52 0.45 -8.97 -5.17
CA CYS A 52 0.98 -9.20 -3.83
C CYS A 52 0.00 -10.01 -2.99
N GLY A 53 -1.29 -9.64 -2.96
CA GLY A 53 -2.30 -10.36 -2.18
C GLY A 53 -2.44 -11.82 -2.60
N ARG A 54 -2.44 -12.10 -3.91
CA ARG A 54 -2.48 -13.48 -4.42
C ARG A 54 -1.20 -14.26 -4.09
N LEU A 55 -0.03 -13.65 -4.27
CA LEU A 55 1.24 -14.27 -3.94
C LEU A 55 1.33 -14.60 -2.44
N ALA A 56 1.00 -13.65 -1.58
CA ALA A 56 0.97 -13.82 -0.12
C ALA A 56 0.09 -15.02 0.27
N ARG A 57 -1.15 -15.08 -0.24
CA ARG A 57 -2.06 -16.21 0.05
C ARG A 57 -1.51 -17.55 -0.41
N LEU A 58 -0.93 -17.63 -1.61
CA LEU A 58 -0.35 -18.88 -2.12
C LEU A 58 0.93 -19.30 -1.39
N LEU A 59 1.62 -18.36 -0.73
CA LEU A 59 2.73 -18.63 0.17
C LEU A 59 2.27 -18.98 1.60
N GLY A 60 0.98 -18.89 1.88
CA GLY A 60 0.38 -19.19 3.18
C GLY A 60 0.48 -18.03 4.18
N LEU A 61 0.53 -16.78 3.69
CA LEU A 61 0.27 -15.58 4.49
C LEU A 61 -1.22 -15.26 4.45
N ARG A 62 -1.72 -14.67 5.53
CA ARG A 62 -3.14 -14.31 5.65
C ARG A 62 -3.36 -12.94 5.03
N VAL A 63 -4.16 -12.88 3.97
CA VAL A 63 -4.65 -11.66 3.31
C VAL A 63 -6.14 -11.89 3.10
N PRO A 64 -7.03 -10.90 3.29
CA PRO A 64 -8.44 -11.09 2.99
C PRO A 64 -8.64 -11.51 1.52
N ASP A 65 -9.77 -12.15 1.23
CA ASP A 65 -10.07 -12.56 -0.14
C ASP A 65 -10.24 -11.33 -1.05
N LEU A 66 -9.76 -11.45 -2.29
CA LEU A 66 -9.89 -10.39 -3.30
C LEU A 66 -11.00 -10.76 -4.27
N ALA A 67 -11.76 -9.76 -4.71
CA ALA A 67 -12.82 -9.88 -5.70
C ALA A 67 -12.76 -8.71 -6.70
N VAL A 68 -13.34 -8.92 -7.88
CA VAL A 68 -13.71 -7.82 -8.77
C VAL A 68 -15.12 -7.39 -8.39
N VAL A 69 -15.28 -6.14 -7.98
CA VAL A 69 -16.56 -5.56 -7.59
C VAL A 69 -17.03 -4.65 -8.71
N HIS A 70 -18.14 -5.00 -9.36
CA HIS A 70 -18.78 -4.17 -10.37
C HIS A 70 -19.59 -3.06 -9.68
N VAL A 71 -19.19 -1.81 -9.90
CA VAL A 71 -19.81 -0.62 -9.28
C VAL A 71 -20.65 0.11 -10.33
N ASP A 72 -21.93 0.29 -10.05
CA ASP A 72 -22.80 1.19 -10.81
C ASP A 72 -22.64 2.62 -10.27
N PRO A 73 -22.30 3.62 -11.10
CA PRO A 73 -22.23 5.03 -10.71
C PRO A 73 -23.47 5.56 -9.97
N VAL A 74 -24.64 4.93 -10.17
CA VAL A 74 -25.88 5.28 -9.45
C VAL A 74 -25.72 5.19 -7.93
N LEU A 75 -24.83 4.32 -7.43
CA LEU A 75 -24.56 4.15 -6.00
C LEU A 75 -24.00 5.42 -5.35
N GLY A 76 -23.33 6.30 -6.13
CA GLY A 76 -22.78 7.56 -5.65
C GLY A 76 -23.79 8.73 -5.61
N LEU A 77 -25.00 8.58 -6.17
CA LEU A 77 -25.96 9.69 -6.25
C LEU A 77 -26.45 10.16 -4.88
N ALA A 78 -26.51 9.26 -3.89
CA ALA A 78 -26.95 9.57 -2.54
C ALA A 78 -25.80 9.98 -1.60
N GLU A 79 -24.54 9.94 -2.07
CA GLU A 79 -23.37 10.31 -1.28
C GLU A 79 -23.31 11.85 -1.11
N PRO A 80 -23.35 12.39 0.12
CA PRO A 80 -23.29 13.83 0.37
C PRO A 80 -21.90 14.44 0.16
N ASP A 81 -20.82 13.67 0.26
CA ASP A 81 -19.46 14.14 0.05
C ASP A 81 -19.17 14.23 -1.46
N GLU A 82 -19.04 15.45 -1.99
CA GLU A 82 -18.85 15.70 -3.43
C GLU A 82 -17.61 15.00 -3.99
N GLU A 83 -16.51 14.89 -3.22
CA GLU A 83 -15.29 14.23 -3.66
C GLU A 83 -15.52 12.72 -3.83
N VAL A 84 -16.21 12.09 -2.87
CA VAL A 84 -16.56 10.67 -2.92
C VAL A 84 -17.58 10.39 -4.03
N GLN A 85 -18.55 11.30 -4.22
CA GLN A 85 -19.53 11.18 -5.30
C GLN A 85 -18.84 11.22 -6.68
N GLU A 86 -17.92 12.16 -6.92
CA GLU A 86 -17.18 12.23 -8.19
C GLU A 86 -16.28 11.01 -8.38
N LEU A 87 -15.65 10.51 -7.31
CA LEU A 87 -14.88 9.26 -7.35
C LEU A 87 -15.73 8.06 -7.78
N LEU A 88 -16.93 7.89 -7.19
CA LEU A 88 -17.85 6.80 -7.53
C LEU A 88 -18.34 6.91 -8.98
N LYS A 89 -18.68 8.13 -9.43
CA LYS A 89 -19.06 8.37 -10.84
C LYS A 89 -17.95 8.01 -11.82
N ALA A 90 -16.70 8.35 -11.48
CA ALA A 90 -15.52 8.05 -12.29
C ALA A 90 -15.10 6.57 -12.26
N SER A 91 -15.68 5.78 -11.34
CA SER A 91 -15.26 4.39 -11.07
C SER A 91 -16.33 3.37 -11.47
N GLY A 92 -17.19 3.70 -12.44
CA GLY A 92 -18.16 2.76 -12.98
C GLY A 92 -17.50 1.52 -13.61
N GLY A 93 -18.05 0.33 -13.34
CA GLY A 93 -17.52 -0.94 -13.83
C GLY A 93 -16.63 -1.68 -12.81
N PRO A 94 -15.62 -2.44 -13.25
CA PRO A 94 -14.85 -3.33 -12.38
C PRO A 94 -13.86 -2.57 -11.49
N ASN A 95 -13.98 -2.77 -10.18
CA ASN A 95 -13.10 -2.25 -9.14
C ASN A 95 -12.50 -3.38 -8.32
N LEU A 96 -11.48 -3.08 -7.51
CA LEU A 96 -10.87 -4.08 -6.64
C LEU A 96 -11.59 -4.11 -5.28
N GLY A 97 -12.24 -5.22 -4.97
CA GLY A 97 -12.74 -5.51 -3.63
C GLY A 97 -11.77 -6.36 -2.84
N MET A 98 -11.68 -6.08 -1.56
CA MET A 98 -11.05 -6.92 -0.54
C MET A 98 -12.11 -7.24 0.50
N ASP A 99 -12.22 -8.51 0.89
CA ASP A 99 -13.17 -8.95 1.92
C ASP A 99 -12.99 -8.11 3.19
N TYR A 100 -14.09 -7.55 3.67
CA TYR A 100 -14.08 -6.85 4.94
C TYR A 100 -14.01 -7.88 6.06
N LEU A 101 -13.20 -7.63 7.09
CA LEU A 101 -13.06 -8.51 8.24
C LEU A 101 -13.77 -7.91 9.47
N PRO A 102 -15.08 -8.20 9.68
CA PRO A 102 -15.81 -7.67 10.83
C PRO A 102 -15.11 -7.95 12.15
N GLY A 103 -14.94 -6.90 12.96
CA GLY A 103 -14.31 -7.00 14.28
C GLY A 103 -12.79 -7.11 14.25
N SER A 104 -12.14 -6.99 13.09
CA SER A 104 -10.68 -6.85 13.04
C SER A 104 -10.21 -5.56 13.71
N LEU A 105 -9.03 -5.60 14.31
CA LEU A 105 -8.38 -4.44 14.93
C LEU A 105 -7.09 -4.12 14.17
N GLY A 106 -6.70 -2.84 14.13
CA GLY A 106 -5.36 -2.48 13.67
C GLY A 106 -4.29 -3.13 14.54
N PHE A 107 -3.24 -3.66 13.92
CA PHE A 107 -2.10 -4.22 14.65
C PHE A 107 -1.28 -3.09 15.30
N ASP A 108 -1.04 -3.23 16.61
CA ASP A 108 -0.12 -2.40 17.38
C ASP A 108 1.00 -3.29 17.94
N PRO A 109 2.28 -3.08 17.57
CA PRO A 109 3.40 -3.89 18.05
C PRO A 109 3.63 -3.79 19.56
N LEU A 110 3.03 -2.81 20.26
CA LEU A 110 3.06 -2.70 21.72
C LEU A 110 1.96 -3.52 22.40
N ALA A 111 0.90 -3.89 21.68
CA ALA A 111 -0.27 -4.58 22.23
C ALA A 111 -0.33 -6.07 21.86
N TYR A 112 0.37 -6.48 20.80
CA TYR A 112 0.32 -7.85 20.27
C TYR A 112 1.72 -8.45 20.10
N GLU A 113 1.82 -9.75 20.40
CA GLU A 113 3.03 -10.55 20.23
C GLU A 113 3.04 -11.23 18.85
N VAL A 114 4.20 -11.26 18.20
CA VAL A 114 4.41 -11.97 16.93
C VAL A 114 5.67 -12.82 17.06
N THR A 115 5.61 -14.06 16.59
CA THR A 115 6.80 -14.93 16.62
C THR A 115 7.85 -14.46 15.62
N ALA A 116 9.14 -14.63 15.94
CA ALA A 116 10.25 -14.37 15.01
C ALA A 116 10.08 -15.06 13.64
N ARG A 117 9.45 -16.25 13.63
CA ARG A 117 9.14 -16.99 12.40
C ARG A 117 8.06 -16.30 11.56
N GLU A 118 6.96 -15.85 12.17
CA GLU A 118 5.90 -15.15 11.45
C GLU A 118 6.36 -13.77 10.97
N ALA A 119 7.07 -13.03 11.83
CA ALA A 119 7.70 -11.77 11.46
C ALA A 119 8.69 -11.93 10.31
N GLY A 120 9.54 -12.97 10.35
CA GLY A 120 10.47 -13.31 9.28
C GLY A 120 9.80 -13.55 7.93
N ARG A 121 8.67 -14.27 7.92
CA ARG A 121 7.90 -14.54 6.69
C ARG A 121 7.33 -13.27 6.07
N ILE A 122 6.81 -12.36 6.90
CA ILE A 122 6.21 -11.10 6.44
C ILE A 122 7.29 -10.14 5.96
N VAL A 123 8.36 -9.93 6.74
CA VAL A 123 9.49 -9.07 6.33
C VAL A 123 10.15 -9.58 5.05
N TRP A 124 10.34 -10.90 4.92
CA TRP A 124 10.85 -11.49 3.68
C TRP A 124 9.91 -11.23 2.49
N PHE A 125 8.60 -11.34 2.70
CA PHE A 125 7.60 -11.10 1.66
C PHE A 125 7.56 -9.63 1.24
N ASP A 126 7.57 -8.70 2.18
CA ASP A 126 7.62 -7.27 1.90
C ASP A 126 8.95 -6.87 1.22
N ALA A 127 10.05 -7.54 1.56
CA ALA A 127 11.30 -7.38 0.82
C ALA A 127 11.18 -7.91 -0.63
N LEU A 128 10.56 -9.08 -0.84
CA LEU A 128 10.32 -9.66 -2.16
C LEU A 128 9.49 -8.71 -3.05
N THR A 129 8.42 -8.15 -2.51
CA THR A 129 7.53 -7.23 -3.25
C THR A 129 8.07 -5.80 -3.28
N GLY A 130 9.02 -5.45 -2.42
CA GLY A 130 9.54 -4.09 -2.27
C GLY A 130 8.52 -3.16 -1.62
N ASN A 131 7.75 -3.66 -0.65
CA ASN A 131 6.76 -2.91 0.12
C ASN A 131 7.45 -2.04 1.18
N VAL A 132 7.49 -0.72 0.95
CA VAL A 132 8.15 0.23 1.86
C VAL A 132 7.18 0.87 2.86
N ASP A 133 5.88 0.61 2.72
CA ASP A 133 4.85 1.32 3.47
C ASP A 133 4.48 0.63 4.79
N ARG A 134 4.83 -0.66 4.95
CA ARG A 134 4.60 -1.46 6.16
C ARG A 134 5.53 -1.03 7.30
N SER A 135 5.21 0.08 7.93
CA SER A 135 6.00 0.71 8.99
C SER A 135 5.24 0.79 10.30
N TRP A 136 5.92 1.11 11.40
CA TRP A 136 5.24 1.31 12.68
C TRP A 136 4.22 2.47 12.67
N ARG A 137 4.35 3.43 11.75
CA ARG A 137 3.38 4.54 11.56
C ARG A 137 2.19 4.13 10.71
N ASN A 138 2.41 3.19 9.78
CA ASN A 138 1.37 2.64 8.92
C ASN A 138 1.50 1.10 8.86
N PRO A 139 1.03 0.36 9.89
CA PRO A 139 1.25 -1.08 9.94
C PRO A 139 0.65 -1.85 8.78
N ASN A 140 -0.46 -1.38 8.19
CA ASN A 140 -1.23 -2.10 7.17
C ASN A 140 -1.45 -3.59 7.53
N LEU A 141 -1.60 -3.86 8.83
CA LEU A 141 -1.77 -5.17 9.43
C LEU A 141 -3.00 -5.12 10.32
N LEU A 142 -3.80 -6.18 10.28
CA LEU A 142 -4.95 -6.37 11.13
C LEU A 142 -4.74 -7.58 12.05
N VAL A 143 -5.36 -7.54 13.23
CA VAL A 143 -5.58 -8.71 14.07
C VAL A 143 -7.04 -9.11 13.94
N TRP A 144 -7.29 -10.33 13.47
CA TRP A 144 -8.64 -10.86 13.29
C TRP A 144 -8.70 -12.30 13.82
N HIS A 145 -9.62 -12.53 14.76
CA HIS A 145 -9.72 -13.79 15.51
C HIS A 145 -8.40 -14.26 16.16
N GLY A 146 -7.54 -13.32 16.54
CA GLY A 146 -6.25 -13.58 17.19
C GLY A 146 -5.09 -13.83 16.23
N ASP A 147 -5.35 -13.89 14.92
CA ASP A 147 -4.33 -14.06 13.89
C ASP A 147 -3.96 -12.71 13.25
N LEU A 148 -2.73 -12.61 12.75
CA LEU A 148 -2.22 -11.45 12.01
C LEU A 148 -2.56 -11.55 10.50
N TRP A 149 -3.13 -10.49 9.93
CA TRP A 149 -3.57 -10.39 8.54
C TRP A 149 -2.91 -9.20 7.84
N LEU A 150 -2.44 -9.42 6.61
CA LEU A 150 -1.84 -8.39 5.77
C LEU A 150 -2.93 -7.73 4.92
N ILE A 151 -2.94 -6.41 4.95
CA ILE A 151 -3.74 -5.58 4.06
C ILE A 151 -2.83 -4.57 3.35
N ASP A 152 -3.42 -3.86 2.40
CA ASP A 152 -2.86 -2.75 1.65
C ASP A 152 -1.43 -2.97 1.12
N HIS A 153 -1.36 -3.66 -0.02
CA HIS A 153 -0.12 -3.83 -0.78
C HIS A 153 0.03 -2.80 -1.90
N GLY A 154 -0.79 -1.73 -1.90
CA GLY A 154 -0.85 -0.75 -2.97
C GLY A 154 0.46 0.01 -3.22
N ALA A 155 1.29 0.13 -2.19
CA ALA A 155 2.62 0.77 -2.26
C ALA A 155 3.77 -0.24 -2.51
N SER A 156 3.45 -1.48 -2.89
CA SER A 156 4.42 -2.51 -3.27
C SER A 156 4.81 -2.39 -4.75
N LEU A 157 5.80 -3.18 -5.18
CA LEU A 157 6.24 -3.30 -6.57
C LEU A 157 6.71 -1.98 -7.20
N ILE A 158 7.25 -1.05 -6.42
CA ILE A 158 7.66 0.32 -6.83
C ILE A 158 8.39 0.38 -8.19
N TRP A 159 9.15 -0.66 -8.53
CA TRP A 159 9.85 -0.79 -9.81
C TRP A 159 8.92 -0.81 -11.04
N HIS A 160 7.64 -1.15 -10.91
CA HIS A 160 6.66 -1.14 -12.00
C HIS A 160 6.28 0.28 -12.46
N HIS A 161 6.70 1.31 -11.74
CA HIS A 161 6.61 2.70 -12.18
C HIS A 161 7.76 3.08 -13.15
N ASN A 162 8.76 2.21 -13.31
CA ASN A 162 9.89 2.42 -14.21
C ASN A 162 10.42 1.07 -14.76
N TRP A 163 9.67 0.49 -15.69
CA TRP A 163 10.00 -0.77 -16.36
C TRP A 163 11.41 -0.85 -16.97
N PRO A 164 11.94 0.20 -17.63
CA PRO A 164 13.32 0.18 -18.13
C PRO A 164 14.37 -0.10 -17.06
N LYS A 165 14.10 0.26 -15.80
CA LYS A 165 15.00 0.02 -14.66
C LYS A 165 14.59 -1.18 -13.80
N ALA A 166 13.47 -1.83 -14.09
CA ALA A 166 12.93 -2.92 -13.27
C ALA A 166 13.87 -4.14 -13.19
N GLY A 167 14.72 -4.37 -14.21
CA GLY A 167 15.72 -5.45 -14.18
C GLY A 167 16.73 -5.31 -13.03
N ALA A 168 17.04 -4.09 -12.60
CA ALA A 168 17.94 -3.84 -11.46
C ALA A 168 17.24 -4.00 -10.10
N ALA A 169 15.92 -4.28 -10.08
CA ALA A 169 15.20 -4.45 -8.84
C ALA A 169 15.80 -5.58 -8.01
N ALA A 170 16.18 -6.72 -8.63
CA ALA A 170 16.71 -7.89 -7.94
C ALA A 170 17.92 -7.61 -7.03
N ASP A 171 18.72 -6.59 -7.35
CA ASP A 171 19.91 -6.22 -6.59
C ASP A 171 19.66 -5.11 -5.55
N ARG A 172 18.44 -4.58 -5.49
CA ARG A 172 18.11 -3.46 -4.61
C ARG A 172 17.98 -3.91 -3.16
N ARG A 173 18.68 -3.20 -2.27
CA ARG A 173 18.57 -3.32 -0.81
C ARG A 173 17.15 -3.00 -0.33
N TYR A 174 16.73 -3.68 0.71
CA TYR A 174 15.47 -3.46 1.42
C TYR A 174 15.77 -3.10 2.87
N ASP A 175 15.55 -1.84 3.22
CA ASP A 175 15.71 -1.35 4.58
C ASP A 175 14.44 -1.67 5.38
N ALA A 176 14.57 -2.57 6.36
CA ALA A 176 13.49 -3.02 7.22
C ALA A 176 13.60 -2.42 8.64
N SER A 177 14.46 -1.42 8.85
CA SER A 177 14.66 -0.80 10.17
C SER A 177 13.39 -0.16 10.75
N ASP A 178 12.57 0.48 9.91
CA ASP A 178 11.29 1.09 10.30
C ASP A 178 10.10 0.13 10.17
N HIS A 179 10.34 -1.13 9.78
CA HIS A 179 9.28 -2.12 9.59
C HIS A 179 8.56 -2.39 10.92
N VAL A 180 7.23 -2.43 10.91
CA VAL A 180 6.43 -2.60 12.15
C VAL A 180 6.78 -3.89 12.92
N LEU A 181 7.23 -4.92 12.19
CA LEU A 181 7.65 -6.20 12.77
C LEU A 181 9.14 -6.30 13.12
N ALA A 182 9.94 -5.24 12.92
CA ALA A 182 11.36 -5.24 13.27
C ALA A 182 11.64 -5.58 14.75
N PRO A 183 10.82 -5.13 15.74
CA PRO A 183 11.04 -5.48 17.15
C PRO A 183 10.93 -6.97 17.48
N PHE A 184 10.32 -7.79 16.62
CA PHE A 184 10.05 -9.22 16.88
C PHE A 184 11.17 -10.16 16.40
N ALA A 185 12.37 -9.63 16.15
CA ALA A 185 13.55 -10.38 15.70
C ALA A 185 13.25 -11.31 14.49
N PRO A 186 12.79 -10.76 13.34
CA PRO A 186 12.34 -11.54 12.20
C PRO A 186 13.43 -12.48 11.65
N ASP A 187 13.13 -13.78 11.59
CA ASP A 187 14.02 -14.79 11.01
C ASP A 187 13.85 -14.87 9.48
N VAL A 188 14.41 -13.86 8.81
CA VAL A 188 14.31 -13.70 7.34
C VAL A 188 15.03 -14.84 6.60
N ALA A 189 16.10 -15.40 7.18
CA ALA A 189 16.84 -16.50 6.57
C ALA A 189 16.00 -17.80 6.57
N ALA A 190 15.33 -18.13 7.68
CA ALA A 190 14.42 -19.27 7.71
C ALA A 190 13.21 -19.07 6.80
N ALA A 191 12.68 -17.84 6.71
CA ALA A 191 11.62 -17.50 5.77
C ALA A 191 12.06 -17.72 4.32
N ALA A 192 13.27 -17.30 3.95
CA ALA A 192 13.81 -17.50 2.61
C ALA A 192 13.95 -18.98 2.25
N ALA A 193 14.46 -19.80 3.19
CA ALA A 193 14.59 -21.24 2.99
C ALA A 193 13.24 -21.93 2.75
N ASP A 194 12.16 -21.46 3.41
CA ASP A 194 10.81 -22.01 3.25
C ASP A 194 10.05 -21.47 2.03
N LEU A 195 10.12 -20.16 1.79
CA LEU A 195 9.25 -19.46 0.84
C LEU A 195 9.87 -19.29 -0.54
N ALA A 196 11.18 -19.01 -0.64
CA ALA A 196 11.82 -18.73 -1.93
C ALA A 196 11.67 -19.87 -2.95
N PRO A 197 11.85 -21.17 -2.59
CA PRO A 197 11.67 -22.28 -3.53
C PRO A 197 10.25 -22.42 -4.07
N ARG A 198 9.25 -21.85 -3.37
CA ARG A 198 7.84 -21.90 -3.78
C ARG A 198 7.49 -20.83 -4.81
N VAL A 199 8.27 -19.74 -4.89
CA VAL A 199 8.08 -18.66 -5.85
C VAL A 199 8.61 -19.08 -7.23
N THR A 200 7.84 -19.93 -7.89
CA THR A 200 8.13 -20.43 -9.25
C THR A 200 7.45 -19.56 -10.31
N PRO A 201 7.93 -19.57 -11.56
CA PRO A 201 7.25 -18.90 -12.67
C PRO A 201 5.77 -19.30 -12.78
N ALA A 202 5.46 -20.59 -12.64
CA ALA A 202 4.07 -21.08 -12.69
C ALA A 202 3.18 -20.53 -11.56
N LEU A 203 3.74 -20.33 -10.35
CA LEU A 203 3.00 -19.69 -9.26
C LEU A 203 2.77 -18.21 -9.56
N LEU A 204 3.78 -17.50 -10.08
CA LEU A 204 3.68 -16.09 -10.42
C LEU A 204 2.73 -15.81 -11.58
N ASP A 205 2.73 -16.67 -12.60
CA ASP A 205 1.81 -16.60 -13.74
C ASP A 205 0.36 -16.78 -13.28
N ARG A 206 0.12 -17.65 -12.30
CA ARG A 206 -1.20 -17.76 -11.66
C ARG A 206 -1.61 -16.51 -10.90
N CYS A 207 -0.69 -15.86 -10.19
CA CYS A 207 -0.97 -14.61 -9.47
C CYS A 207 -1.30 -13.49 -10.46
N THR A 208 -0.52 -13.39 -11.54
CA THR A 208 -0.68 -12.31 -12.51
C THR A 208 -1.89 -12.54 -13.39
N ALA A 209 -2.29 -13.77 -13.73
CA ALA A 209 -3.48 -14.08 -14.54
C ALA A 209 -4.80 -13.55 -13.96
N ASP A 210 -4.85 -13.23 -12.67
CA ASP A 210 -6.03 -12.72 -11.99
C ASP A 210 -6.26 -11.20 -12.16
N ILE A 211 -5.30 -10.47 -12.73
CA ILE A 211 -5.44 -9.03 -12.99
C ILE A 211 -6.35 -8.82 -14.23
N PRO A 212 -7.34 -7.91 -14.22
CA PRO A 212 -8.10 -7.57 -15.42
C PRO A 212 -7.23 -6.97 -16.54
N ASP A 213 -7.49 -7.34 -17.80
CA ASP A 213 -6.76 -6.78 -18.97
C ASP A 213 -6.87 -5.25 -19.04
N ASP A 214 -8.05 -4.71 -18.70
CA ASP A 214 -8.31 -3.27 -18.67
C ASP A 214 -7.41 -2.51 -17.68
N TRP A 215 -6.82 -3.19 -16.70
CA TRP A 215 -5.87 -2.58 -15.77
C TRP A 215 -4.45 -2.52 -16.32
N LEU A 216 -4.12 -3.38 -17.28
CA LEU A 216 -2.81 -3.49 -17.91
C LEU A 216 -2.77 -2.84 -19.31
N ALA A 217 -3.92 -2.59 -19.91
CA ALA A 217 -4.03 -1.99 -21.24
C ALA A 217 -3.37 -0.61 -21.30
N GLY A 218 -2.52 -0.42 -22.32
CA GLY A 218 -1.80 0.83 -22.58
C GLY A 218 -0.62 1.09 -21.63
N GLU A 219 -0.12 0.07 -20.92
CA GLU A 219 1.07 0.21 -20.08
C GLU A 219 2.29 0.60 -20.92
N PRO A 220 2.96 1.74 -20.63
CA PRO A 220 4.08 2.20 -21.44
C PRO A 220 5.23 1.21 -21.51
N GLY A 221 5.66 0.87 -22.73
CA GLY A 221 6.74 -0.07 -22.99
C GLY A 221 6.30 -1.52 -23.23
N PHE A 222 4.98 -1.77 -23.32
CA PHE A 222 4.40 -3.08 -23.63
C PHE A 222 3.32 -2.96 -24.69
N ASP A 223 3.21 -3.96 -25.54
CA ASP A 223 2.20 -4.02 -26.60
C ASP A 223 0.91 -4.69 -26.11
N HIS A 224 1.03 -5.71 -25.25
CA HIS A 224 -0.11 -6.48 -24.74
C HIS A 224 -0.10 -6.64 -23.20
N PRO A 225 -1.29 -6.78 -22.56
CA PRO A 225 -1.42 -7.11 -21.14
C PRO A 225 -0.55 -8.29 -20.69
N ASP A 226 -0.47 -9.34 -21.51
CA ASP A 226 0.31 -10.54 -21.22
C ASP A 226 1.82 -10.26 -21.12
N ASP A 227 2.33 -9.29 -21.88
CA ASP A 227 3.75 -8.88 -21.79
C ASP A 227 4.03 -8.22 -20.43
N VAL A 228 3.06 -7.45 -19.92
CA VAL A 228 3.13 -6.83 -18.59
C VAL A 228 3.12 -7.91 -17.50
N ARG A 229 2.21 -8.89 -17.60
CA ARG A 229 2.15 -10.05 -16.66
C ARG A 229 3.48 -10.80 -16.64
N ALA A 230 4.04 -11.10 -17.81
CA ALA A 230 5.34 -11.77 -17.92
C ALA A 230 6.48 -10.95 -17.33
N ALA A 231 6.42 -9.61 -17.41
CA ALA A 231 7.40 -8.73 -16.79
C ALA A 231 7.34 -8.80 -15.25
N TYR A 232 6.14 -8.84 -14.66
CA TYR A 232 5.99 -9.08 -13.22
C TYR A 232 6.60 -10.43 -12.80
N THR A 233 6.27 -11.50 -13.53
CA THR A 233 6.84 -12.84 -13.29
C THR A 233 8.36 -12.81 -13.33
N ARG A 234 8.96 -12.19 -14.35
CA ARG A 234 10.42 -12.12 -14.52
C ARG A 234 11.10 -11.43 -13.33
N VAL A 235 10.59 -10.29 -12.90
CA VAL A 235 11.20 -9.52 -11.81
C VAL A 235 11.07 -10.26 -10.47
N LEU A 236 9.89 -10.77 -10.14
CA LEU A 236 9.67 -11.48 -8.87
C LEU A 236 10.44 -12.81 -8.81
N ALA A 237 10.51 -13.56 -9.92
CA ALA A 237 11.30 -14.79 -10.00
C ALA A 237 12.80 -14.53 -9.81
N ALA A 238 13.33 -13.42 -10.33
CA ALA A 238 14.72 -13.03 -10.13
C ALA A 238 15.01 -12.57 -8.69
N ARG A 239 14.04 -11.92 -8.03
CA ARG A 239 14.16 -11.44 -6.64
C ARG A 239 14.13 -12.57 -5.62
N ALA A 240 13.17 -13.48 -5.73
CA ALA A 240 12.87 -14.48 -4.71
C ALA A 240 14.08 -15.26 -4.13
N PRO A 241 15.01 -15.80 -4.94
CA PRO A 241 16.12 -16.60 -4.40
C PRO A 241 17.13 -15.78 -3.59
N GLN A 242 17.24 -14.47 -3.82
CA GLN A 242 18.36 -13.67 -3.29
C GLN A 242 17.92 -12.49 -2.40
N VAL A 243 16.63 -12.14 -2.36
CA VAL A 243 16.17 -10.92 -1.68
C VAL A 243 16.50 -10.88 -0.19
N HIS A 244 16.53 -12.04 0.46
CA HIS A 244 16.86 -12.17 1.88
C HIS A 244 18.28 -11.71 2.24
N GLU A 245 19.22 -11.81 1.30
CA GLU A 245 20.61 -11.32 1.45
C GLU A 245 20.69 -9.79 1.34
N ARG A 246 19.59 -9.14 0.91
CA ARG A 246 19.47 -7.70 0.68
C ARG A 246 18.63 -7.01 1.75
N VAL A 247 18.13 -7.75 2.75
CA VAL A 247 17.36 -7.19 3.86
C VAL A 247 18.30 -6.64 4.92
N GLU A 248 18.09 -5.39 5.29
CA GLU A 248 18.83 -4.72 6.34
C GLU A 248 17.93 -4.47 7.54
N MET A 249 18.26 -5.13 8.65
CA MET A 249 17.66 -4.87 9.95
C MET A 249 18.54 -3.84 10.66
N GLY A 250 18.33 -2.55 10.37
CA GLY A 250 19.04 -1.44 11.01
C GLY A 250 18.44 -1.03 12.36
N ALA A 251 19.12 -0.13 13.08
CA ALA A 251 18.47 0.60 14.17
C ALA A 251 17.31 1.45 13.58
N PRO A 252 16.15 1.53 14.24
CA PRO A 252 15.01 2.31 13.73
C PRO A 252 15.43 3.75 13.40
N THR A 253 14.83 4.35 12.37
CA THR A 253 15.08 5.76 12.07
C THR A 253 14.67 6.57 13.32
N PRO A 254 15.59 7.36 13.92
CA PRO A 254 15.23 8.17 15.07
C PRO A 254 14.10 9.12 14.69
N ASP A 255 13.15 9.31 15.60
CA ASP A 255 12.05 10.27 15.42
C ASP A 255 12.61 11.60 14.89
N ARG A 256 12.19 11.98 13.69
CA ARG A 256 12.39 13.36 13.26
C ARG A 256 11.42 14.19 14.08
N PRO A 257 11.90 15.22 14.81
CA PRO A 257 10.99 16.11 15.52
C PRO A 257 9.99 16.69 14.52
N SER A 258 8.73 16.76 14.97
CA SER A 258 7.63 17.29 14.18
C SER A 258 8.03 18.61 13.53
N GLN A 259 7.93 18.67 12.20
CA GLN A 259 8.05 19.92 11.45
C GLN A 259 6.75 20.74 11.51
N ALA A 260 5.82 20.38 12.40
CA ALA A 260 4.65 21.19 12.66
C ALA A 260 5.12 22.61 13.05
N PRO A 261 4.56 23.65 12.43
CA PRO A 261 5.00 25.00 12.73
C PRO A 261 4.81 25.29 14.22
N GLY A 262 5.71 26.06 14.84
CA GLY A 262 5.80 26.24 16.29
C GLY A 262 4.52 26.76 16.99
N TRP A 263 3.52 27.23 16.25
CA TRP A 263 2.21 27.57 16.80
C TRP A 263 1.39 26.35 17.25
N LEU A 264 1.72 25.13 16.79
CA LEU A 264 1.06 23.88 17.19
C LEU A 264 1.73 23.18 18.39
N THR A 265 3.01 23.43 18.66
CA THR A 265 3.82 22.71 19.67
C THR A 265 3.98 23.45 21.00
N GLY A 266 3.22 24.53 21.20
CA GLY A 266 3.12 25.21 22.50
C GLY A 266 4.41 25.84 23.02
N HIS A 267 5.44 26.00 22.17
CA HIS A 267 6.67 26.72 22.51
C HIS A 267 6.60 28.13 21.92
N PRO A 268 6.33 29.19 22.71
CA PRO A 268 6.50 30.56 22.25
C PRO A 268 8.00 30.86 22.17
N GLY A 269 8.66 30.34 21.13
CA GLY A 269 10.01 30.71 20.76
C GLY A 269 9.99 32.08 20.10
N THR A 270 10.49 33.08 20.84
CA THR A 270 10.90 34.43 20.42
C THR A 270 10.83 34.70 18.91
N GLY A 271 9.74 35.31 18.47
CA GLY A 271 9.65 35.90 17.14
C GLY A 271 10.71 37.00 16.96
N PRO A 272 11.11 37.31 15.72
CA PRO A 272 12.06 38.38 15.46
C PRO A 272 11.49 39.72 15.93
N GLU A 273 12.29 40.51 16.67
CA GLU A 273 11.94 41.86 17.09
C GLU A 273 11.44 42.71 15.90
N PRO A 274 10.35 43.48 16.05
CA PRO A 274 9.92 44.38 15.00
C PRO A 274 10.97 45.49 14.81
N ALA A 275 11.45 45.64 13.58
CA ALA A 275 12.36 46.70 13.19
C ALA A 275 11.78 48.07 13.59
N ARG A 276 12.46 48.73 14.53
CA ARG A 276 12.15 50.11 14.95
C ARG A 276 12.23 51.03 13.73
N ALA A 277 11.10 51.65 13.38
CA ALA A 277 11.04 52.74 12.43
C ALA A 277 11.94 53.90 12.91
N ARG A 278 13.06 54.14 12.23
CA ARG A 278 13.87 55.33 12.43
C ARG A 278 13.29 56.47 11.59
N HIS A 279 12.43 57.27 12.20
CA HIS A 279 12.26 58.65 11.80
C HIS A 279 13.53 59.43 12.15
N ALA A 280 14.28 59.83 11.13
CA ALA A 280 15.27 60.89 11.23
C ALA A 280 14.94 61.93 10.16
N GLY A 281 14.26 62.99 10.57
CA GLY A 281 14.18 64.21 9.80
C GLY A 281 15.58 64.80 9.62
N LYS A 282 15.81 65.40 8.45
CA LYS A 282 16.85 66.42 8.30
C LYS A 282 16.22 67.72 7.80
N PRO A 283 16.74 68.87 8.26
CA PRO A 283 16.09 70.17 8.12
C PRO A 283 16.39 70.78 6.75
N GLY A 284 15.49 71.63 6.29
CA GLY A 284 15.77 72.53 5.18
C GLY A 284 16.69 73.67 5.60
N GLU A 285 17.50 74.16 4.66
CA GLU A 285 17.97 75.55 4.61
C GLU A 285 18.48 75.87 3.18
N THR A 286 17.76 76.80 2.55
CA THR A 286 18.22 77.93 1.70
C THR A 286 19.58 77.88 1.00
N ARG A 287 19.57 77.95 -0.34
CA ARG A 287 19.63 79.19 -1.14
C ARG A 287 19.40 78.87 -2.63
#